data_AF-A0A553IIW6-F1
#
_entry.id   AF-A0A553IIW6-F1
#
_cell.length_a   1.000
_cell.length_b   1.000
_cell.length_c   1.000
_cell.angle_alpha   90.00
_cell.angle_beta   90.00
_cell.angle_gamma   90.00
#
_symmetry.space_group_name_H-M   'P 1'
#
loop_
_entity.id
_entity.type
_entity.pdbx_description
1 polymer ?
#
loop_
_entity_poly.entity_id
_entity_poly.type
_entity_poly.pdbx_seq_one_letter_code
_entity_poly.pdbx_strand_id
1 'polypeptide(L)'
;MKEKIKTRINGALNDKKVHGHAEDKPDNGYQPSFILEARLHNVSPGYLFLAKKAVYVDGELTLEAALEMNVSDLQTIIREAFVAQKEVISDAREVFLTAKAELINTYKPQFEAFETQIADLTAQIEATEDETEKANLEASLAIVVDDYETLRLEFKTELEVIKDAFVEEIINLKDALKLFRFGFRFKHGSSVEFNRP
;
A
#
# COMPACT_ATOMS: atom_id res chain seq x y z
N MET A 1 9.32 -33.95 23.28
CA MET A 1 9.08 -32.56 23.76
C MET A 1 8.22 -31.75 22.78
N LYS A 2 8.50 -31.79 21.46
CA LYS A 2 7.72 -31.11 20.41
C LYS A 2 6.21 -31.45 20.39
N GLU A 3 5.84 -32.72 20.50
CA GLU A 3 4.45 -33.21 20.56
C GLU A 3 3.60 -32.56 21.70
N LYS A 4 4.19 -32.38 22.88
CA LYS A 4 3.53 -31.76 24.05
C LYS A 4 3.28 -30.26 23.84
N ILE A 5 4.13 -29.60 23.04
CA ILE A 5 3.99 -28.18 22.72
C ILE A 5 2.89 -27.99 21.67
N LYS A 6 2.83 -28.85 20.64
CA LYS A 6 1.77 -28.81 19.62
C LYS A 6 0.38 -28.98 20.22
N THR A 7 0.19 -29.98 21.07
CA THR A 7 -1.09 -30.25 21.74
C THR A 7 -1.53 -29.06 22.59
N ARG A 8 -0.59 -28.39 23.27
CA ARG A 8 -0.86 -27.17 24.04
C ARG A 8 -1.24 -25.97 23.14
N ILE A 9 -0.56 -25.78 22.02
CA ILE A 9 -0.84 -24.69 21.07
C ILE A 9 -2.17 -24.93 20.35
N ASN A 10 -2.43 -26.17 19.91
CA ASN A 10 -3.67 -26.55 19.24
C ASN A 10 -4.88 -26.44 20.17
N GLY A 11 -4.74 -26.84 21.44
CA GLY A 11 -5.75 -26.60 22.47
C GLY A 11 -6.05 -25.11 22.60
N ALA A 12 -5.01 -24.28 22.76
CA ALA A 12 -5.18 -22.83 22.92
C ALA A 12 -5.79 -22.12 21.68
N LEU A 13 -5.55 -22.64 20.47
CA LEU A 13 -6.16 -22.12 19.24
C LEU A 13 -7.65 -22.49 19.14
N ASN A 14 -7.99 -23.75 19.46
CA ASN A 14 -9.38 -24.21 19.53
C ASN A 14 -10.19 -23.45 20.59
N ASP A 15 -9.62 -23.26 21.78
CA ASP A 15 -10.28 -22.54 22.88
C ASP A 15 -10.61 -21.08 22.50
N LYS A 16 -9.78 -20.47 21.64
CA LYS A 16 -9.96 -19.10 21.14
C LYS A 16 -10.81 -19.00 19.86
N LYS A 17 -11.35 -20.12 19.35
CA LYS A 17 -12.07 -20.20 18.06
C LYS A 17 -11.27 -19.63 16.88
N VAL A 18 -9.94 -19.65 16.97
CA VAL A 18 -9.06 -19.20 15.89
C VAL A 18 -8.84 -20.38 14.94
N HIS A 19 -9.16 -20.21 13.66
CA HIS A 19 -8.89 -21.25 12.66
C HIS A 19 -7.38 -21.36 12.40
N GLY A 20 -6.74 -22.36 13.00
CA GLY A 20 -5.32 -22.66 12.80
C GLY A 20 -4.92 -24.00 13.44
N HIS A 21 -3.92 -24.66 12.85
CA HIS A 21 -3.35 -25.90 13.36
C HIS A 21 -1.82 -25.79 13.41
N ALA A 22 -1.23 -26.18 14.53
CA ALA A 22 0.20 -26.33 14.72
C ALA A 22 0.61 -27.71 14.21
N GLU A 23 1.04 -27.77 12.95
CA GLU A 23 1.71 -28.92 12.35
C GLU A 23 3.22 -28.81 12.57
N ASP A 24 3.91 -29.95 12.69
CA ASP A 24 5.34 -29.93 12.40
C ASP A 24 5.48 -29.51 10.94
N LYS A 25 6.25 -28.45 10.66
CA LYS A 25 6.77 -28.29 9.30
C LYS A 25 7.49 -29.59 8.98
N PRO A 26 7.03 -30.39 8.00
CA PRO A 26 7.79 -31.55 7.64
C PRO A 26 9.14 -31.06 7.12
N ASP A 27 10.21 -31.80 7.37
CA ASP A 27 11.48 -31.58 6.65
C ASP A 27 11.24 -31.59 5.12
N ASN A 28 10.14 -32.21 4.67
CA ASN A 28 9.62 -32.23 3.28
C ASN A 28 9.01 -30.90 2.77
N GLY A 29 8.98 -29.83 3.57
CA GLY A 29 8.54 -28.50 3.10
C GLY A 29 9.64 -27.71 2.37
N TYR A 30 10.88 -28.16 2.47
CA TYR A 30 12.05 -27.56 1.83
C TYR A 30 12.54 -28.42 0.67
N GLN A 31 13.04 -27.78 -0.38
CA GLN A 31 13.67 -28.49 -1.50
C GLN A 31 14.84 -29.36 -1.00
N PRO A 32 15.04 -30.59 -1.51
CA PRO A 32 16.14 -31.45 -1.08
C PRO A 32 17.52 -30.81 -1.18
N SER A 33 17.74 -29.97 -2.20
CA SER A 33 18.97 -29.17 -2.36
C SER A 33 19.20 -28.19 -1.20
N PHE A 34 18.14 -27.59 -0.68
CA PHE A 34 18.19 -26.66 0.45
C PHE A 34 18.52 -27.36 1.77
N ILE A 35 18.03 -28.59 1.95
CA ILE A 35 18.37 -29.42 3.12
C ILE A 35 19.84 -29.81 3.09
N LEU A 36 20.38 -30.16 1.91
CA LEU A 36 21.79 -30.47 1.73
C LEU A 36 22.66 -29.25 2.05
N GLU A 37 22.28 -28.07 1.56
CA GLU A 37 22.98 -26.82 1.86
C GLU A 37 23.00 -26.52 3.36
N ALA A 38 21.88 -26.66 4.06
CA ALA A 38 21.82 -26.47 5.52
C ALA A 38 22.77 -27.43 6.25
N ARG A 39 22.86 -28.68 5.80
CA ARG A 39 23.79 -29.68 6.35
C ARG A 39 25.25 -29.33 6.08
N LEU A 40 25.59 -28.79 4.89
CA LEU A 40 26.94 -28.33 4.58
C LEU A 40 27.41 -27.23 5.54
N HIS A 41 26.49 -26.36 5.96
CA HIS A 41 26.73 -25.31 6.93
C HIS A 41 26.56 -25.75 8.40
N ASN A 42 26.28 -27.04 8.67
CA ASN A 42 26.01 -27.57 10.01
C ASN A 42 24.87 -26.87 10.77
N VAL A 43 23.87 -26.32 10.05
CA VAL A 43 22.73 -25.62 10.63
C VAL A 43 21.41 -26.28 10.28
N SER A 44 20.35 -25.95 11.03
CA SER A 44 19.00 -26.40 10.67
C SER A 44 18.47 -25.66 9.42
N PRO A 45 17.65 -26.31 8.57
CA PRO A 45 17.03 -25.65 7.41
C PRO A 45 16.23 -24.38 7.78
N GLY A 46 15.56 -24.39 8.94
CA GLY A 46 14.83 -23.22 9.43
C GLY A 46 15.75 -22.03 9.77
N TYR A 47 16.95 -22.31 10.28
CA TYR A 47 17.95 -21.29 10.57
C TYR A 47 18.60 -20.75 9.29
N LEU A 48 19.01 -21.63 8.37
CA LEU A 48 19.54 -21.20 7.06
C LEU A 48 18.52 -20.32 6.31
N PHE A 49 17.23 -20.68 6.38
CA PHE A 49 16.17 -19.88 5.79
C PHE A 49 16.07 -18.48 6.40
N LEU A 50 16.21 -18.39 7.72
CA LEU A 50 16.19 -17.12 8.43
C LEU A 50 17.42 -16.27 8.09
N ALA A 51 18.62 -16.86 8.06
CA ALA A 51 19.87 -16.19 7.71
C ALA A 51 19.83 -15.65 6.26
N LYS A 52 19.48 -16.49 5.28
CA LYS A 52 19.31 -16.05 3.89
C LYS A 52 18.24 -14.97 3.74
N LYS A 53 17.17 -15.04 4.52
CA LYS A 53 16.14 -14.00 4.52
C LYS A 53 16.70 -12.69 5.08
N ALA A 54 17.47 -12.71 6.17
CA ALA A 54 18.14 -11.51 6.67
C ALA A 54 19.08 -10.90 5.62
N VAL A 55 19.92 -11.73 4.97
CA VAL A 55 20.82 -11.31 3.87
C VAL A 55 20.09 -10.71 2.67
N TYR A 56 18.90 -11.23 2.33
CA TYR A 56 18.13 -10.65 1.24
C TYR A 56 17.54 -9.28 1.58
N VAL A 57 17.18 -9.14 2.85
CA VAL A 57 16.54 -7.94 3.38
C VAL A 57 17.58 -6.84 3.63
N ASP A 58 18.74 -7.25 4.13
CA ASP A 58 19.91 -6.43 4.40
C ASP A 58 20.98 -6.76 3.35
N GLY A 59 21.03 -5.95 2.29
CA GLY A 59 21.92 -6.16 1.16
C GLY A 59 23.41 -6.05 1.47
N GLU A 60 23.78 -5.62 2.68
CA GLU A 60 25.17 -5.57 3.16
C GLU A 60 25.55 -6.81 3.97
N LEU A 61 24.57 -7.51 4.54
CA LEU A 61 24.80 -8.70 5.35
C LEU A 61 25.20 -9.88 4.47
N THR A 62 26.38 -10.46 4.70
CA THR A 62 26.78 -11.70 4.02
C THR A 62 26.18 -12.93 4.68
N LEU A 63 26.09 -14.04 3.94
CA LEU A 63 25.53 -15.29 4.47
C LEU A 63 26.38 -15.86 5.60
N GLU A 64 27.71 -15.75 5.49
CA GLU A 64 28.65 -16.22 6.51
C GLU A 64 28.43 -15.45 7.81
N ALA A 65 28.37 -14.12 7.74
CA ALA A 65 28.09 -13.28 8.90
C ALA A 65 26.71 -13.61 9.50
N ALA A 66 25.67 -13.75 8.67
CA ALA A 66 24.33 -14.09 9.12
C ALA A 66 24.25 -15.45 9.83
N LEU A 67 25.07 -16.42 9.43
CA LEU A 67 25.11 -17.74 10.06
C LEU A 67 25.75 -17.72 11.45
N GLU A 68 26.55 -16.71 11.78
CA GLU A 68 27.16 -16.52 13.10
C GLU A 68 26.27 -15.72 14.07
N MET A 69 25.24 -15.03 13.56
CA MET A 69 24.33 -14.22 14.37
C MET A 69 23.35 -15.03 15.21
N ASN A 70 22.77 -14.43 16.25
CA ASN A 70 21.69 -15.09 16.96
C ASN A 70 20.37 -15.01 16.19
N VAL A 71 19.50 -15.99 16.43
CA VAL A 71 18.13 -16.02 15.87
C VAL A 71 17.37 -14.72 16.18
N SER A 72 17.56 -14.15 17.37
CA SER A 72 16.93 -12.89 17.77
C SER A 72 17.36 -11.73 16.88
N ASP A 73 18.66 -11.64 16.56
CA ASP A 73 19.22 -10.53 15.79
C ASP A 73 18.76 -10.60 14.33
N LEU A 74 18.78 -11.80 13.75
CA LEU A 74 18.23 -12.05 12.41
C LEU A 74 16.74 -11.71 12.32
N GLN A 75 15.96 -12.02 13.37
CA GLN A 75 14.54 -11.66 13.42
C GLN A 75 14.33 -10.15 13.53
N THR A 76 15.20 -9.45 14.26
CA THR A 76 15.15 -8.00 14.39
C THR A 76 15.40 -7.32 13.05
N ILE A 77 16.48 -7.68 12.33
CA ILE A 77 16.80 -7.17 10.98
C ILE A 77 15.60 -7.32 10.05
N ILE A 78 15.04 -8.53 10.00
CA ILE A 78 13.89 -8.81 9.13
C ILE A 78 12.68 -7.96 9.54
N ARG A 79 12.40 -7.83 10.85
CA ARG A 79 11.25 -7.06 11.34
C ARG A 79 11.41 -5.57 11.02
N GLU A 80 12.58 -5.00 11.25
CA GLU A 80 12.87 -3.60 11.01
C GLU A 80 12.68 -3.24 9.54
N ALA A 81 13.17 -4.07 8.62
CA ALA A 81 12.93 -3.83 7.20
C ALA A 81 11.45 -3.96 6.79
N PHE A 82 10.68 -4.85 7.42
CA PHE A 82 9.21 -4.88 7.21
C PHE A 82 8.53 -3.62 7.72
N VAL A 83 9.03 -3.03 8.82
CA VAL A 83 8.53 -1.75 9.35
C VAL A 83 8.89 -0.64 8.38
N ALA A 84 10.15 -0.55 7.94
CA ALA A 84 10.60 0.43 6.96
C ALA A 84 9.76 0.38 5.67
N GLN A 85 9.46 -0.80 5.12
CA GLN A 85 8.59 -0.90 3.94
C GLN A 85 7.15 -0.46 4.19
N LYS A 86 6.64 -0.62 5.41
CA LYS A 86 5.30 -0.10 5.77
C LYS A 86 5.32 1.41 5.93
N GLU A 87 6.41 1.96 6.46
CA GLU A 87 6.63 3.41 6.55
C GLU A 87 6.61 4.02 5.15
N VAL A 88 7.32 3.45 4.18
CA VAL A 88 7.26 3.90 2.77
C VAL A 88 5.82 3.95 2.22
N ILE A 89 4.97 2.97 2.55
CA ILE A 89 3.56 2.98 2.15
C ILE A 89 2.77 4.08 2.88
N SER A 90 3.11 4.36 4.13
CA SER A 90 2.52 5.45 4.90
C SER A 90 2.90 6.81 4.31
N ASP A 91 4.17 6.99 3.99
CA ASP A 91 4.71 8.21 3.39
C ASP A 91 4.04 8.48 2.03
N ALA A 92 3.90 7.46 1.18
CA ALA A 92 3.17 7.58 -0.09
C ALA A 92 1.71 8.04 0.09
N ARG A 93 1.04 7.63 1.18
CA ARG A 93 -0.32 8.12 1.51
C ARG A 93 -0.30 9.57 1.95
N GLU A 94 0.69 9.96 2.73
CA GLU A 94 0.84 11.34 3.19
C GLU A 94 1.10 12.29 2.02
N VAL A 95 1.96 11.89 1.08
CA VAL A 95 2.21 12.62 -0.17
C VAL A 95 0.92 12.81 -0.95
N PHE A 96 0.13 11.75 -1.14
CA PHE A 96 -1.17 11.84 -1.82
C PHE A 96 -2.15 12.79 -1.10
N LEU A 97 -2.27 12.69 0.23
CA LEU A 97 -3.17 13.55 1.00
C LEU A 97 -2.74 15.02 0.94
N THR A 98 -1.45 15.28 0.97
CA THR A 98 -0.88 16.63 0.84
C THR A 98 -1.16 17.20 -0.53
N ALA A 99 -0.84 16.48 -1.61
CA ALA A 99 -1.11 16.90 -2.98
C ALA A 99 -2.61 17.17 -3.22
N LYS A 100 -3.49 16.30 -2.69
CA LYS A 100 -4.94 16.52 -2.75
C LYS A 100 -5.37 17.78 -2.00
N ALA A 101 -4.82 18.02 -0.82
CA ALA A 101 -5.15 19.21 -0.02
C ALA A 101 -4.69 20.49 -0.73
N GLU A 102 -3.49 20.50 -1.31
CA GLU A 102 -2.97 21.61 -2.10
C GLU A 102 -3.84 21.90 -3.32
N LEU A 103 -4.27 20.86 -4.05
CA LEU A 103 -5.20 21.00 -5.17
C LEU A 103 -6.52 21.64 -4.73
N ILE A 104 -7.11 21.14 -3.64
CA ILE A 104 -8.36 21.71 -3.10
C ILE A 104 -8.16 23.17 -2.68
N ASN A 105 -7.06 23.50 -1.99
CA ASN A 105 -6.78 24.86 -1.54
C ASN A 105 -6.57 25.82 -2.71
N THR A 106 -6.12 25.33 -3.86
CA THR A 106 -5.92 26.12 -5.08
C THR A 106 -7.25 26.41 -5.78
N TYR A 107 -8.12 25.42 -5.91
CA TYR A 107 -9.37 25.54 -6.68
C TYR A 107 -10.57 26.06 -5.87
N LYS A 108 -10.64 25.74 -4.57
CA LYS A 108 -11.74 26.17 -3.70
C LYS A 108 -12.04 27.68 -3.74
N PRO A 109 -11.06 28.59 -3.57
CA PRO A 109 -11.35 30.02 -3.61
C PRO A 109 -11.85 30.49 -4.98
N GLN A 110 -11.46 29.82 -6.07
CA GLN A 110 -11.93 30.13 -7.42
C GLN A 110 -13.40 29.72 -7.59
N PHE A 111 -13.77 28.52 -7.10
CA PHE A 111 -15.18 28.12 -7.07
C PHE A 111 -16.04 29.06 -6.23
N GLU A 112 -15.59 29.44 -5.03
CA GLU A 112 -16.32 30.39 -4.18
C GLU A 112 -16.50 31.76 -4.86
N ALA A 113 -15.49 32.23 -5.60
CA ALA A 113 -15.58 33.46 -6.38
C ALA A 113 -16.62 33.36 -7.50
N PHE A 114 -16.61 32.26 -8.26
CA PHE A 114 -17.61 32.02 -9.31
C PHE A 114 -19.02 31.85 -8.75
N GLU A 115 -19.20 31.11 -7.65
CA GLU A 115 -20.50 30.96 -6.99
C GLU A 115 -21.06 32.31 -6.53
N THR A 116 -20.20 33.20 -6.02
CA THR A 116 -20.59 34.57 -5.66
C THR A 116 -21.00 35.38 -6.89
N GLN A 117 -20.22 35.34 -7.97
CA GLN A 117 -20.54 36.05 -9.21
C GLN A 117 -21.86 35.56 -9.84
N ILE A 118 -22.09 34.24 -9.84
CA ILE A 118 -23.34 33.63 -10.32
C ILE A 118 -24.53 34.11 -9.49
N ALA A 119 -24.40 34.14 -8.17
CA ALA A 119 -25.45 34.62 -7.27
C ALA A 119 -25.74 36.11 -7.49
N ASP A 120 -24.71 36.94 -7.62
CA ASP A 120 -24.84 38.37 -7.87
C ASP A 120 -25.51 38.66 -9.23
N LEU A 121 -25.11 37.97 -10.29
CA LEU A 121 -25.72 38.10 -11.61
C LEU A 121 -27.18 37.64 -11.61
N THR A 122 -27.49 36.55 -10.91
CA THR A 122 -28.87 36.05 -10.77
C THR A 122 -29.74 37.07 -10.04
N ALA A 123 -29.24 37.66 -8.95
CA ALA A 123 -29.95 38.71 -8.23
C ALA A 123 -30.16 39.98 -9.09
N GLN A 124 -29.17 40.36 -9.90
CA GLN A 124 -29.30 41.49 -10.83
C GLN A 124 -30.35 41.21 -11.92
N ILE A 125 -30.37 40.00 -12.49
CA ILE A 125 -31.38 39.57 -13.48
C ILE A 125 -32.80 39.65 -12.89
N GLU A 126 -32.97 39.20 -11.64
CA GLU A 126 -34.26 39.26 -10.94
C GLU A 126 -34.72 40.70 -10.64
N ALA A 127 -33.79 41.62 -10.40
CA ALA A 127 -34.07 43.01 -10.09
C ALA A 127 -34.24 43.91 -11.33
N THR A 128 -33.85 43.45 -12.52
CA THR A 128 -33.84 44.24 -13.76
C THR A 128 -35.17 44.14 -14.50
N GLU A 129 -35.83 45.27 -14.74
CA GLU A 129 -37.10 45.35 -15.49
C GLU A 129 -36.89 45.57 -17.01
N ASP A 130 -35.74 46.11 -17.43
CA ASP A 130 -35.42 46.29 -18.85
C ASP A 130 -35.02 44.94 -19.48
N GLU A 131 -35.84 44.43 -20.39
CA GLU A 131 -35.63 43.17 -21.10
C GLU A 131 -34.30 43.12 -21.87
N THR A 132 -33.81 44.27 -22.36
CA THR A 132 -32.54 44.34 -23.10
C THR A 132 -31.35 44.17 -22.17
N GLU A 133 -31.39 44.83 -21.01
CA GLU A 133 -30.36 44.73 -19.98
C GLU A 133 -30.36 43.34 -19.35
N LYS A 134 -31.56 42.80 -19.09
CA LYS A 134 -31.75 41.44 -18.61
C LYS A 134 -31.15 40.40 -19.55
N ALA A 135 -31.39 40.50 -20.86
CA ALA A 135 -30.80 39.61 -21.85
C ALA A 135 -29.25 39.67 -21.86
N ASN A 136 -28.66 40.85 -21.62
CA ASN A 136 -27.21 41.00 -21.52
C ASN A 136 -26.65 40.35 -20.23
N LEU A 137 -27.36 40.49 -19.11
CA LEU A 137 -26.98 39.83 -17.85
C LEU A 137 -27.11 38.30 -17.94
N GLU A 138 -28.17 37.79 -18.57
CA GLU A 138 -28.34 36.35 -18.84
C GLU A 138 -27.22 35.79 -19.72
N ALA A 139 -26.82 36.53 -20.76
CA ALA A 139 -25.67 36.15 -21.59
C ALA A 139 -24.36 36.14 -20.79
N SER A 140 -24.18 37.10 -19.89
CA SER A 140 -23.02 37.17 -18.99
C SER A 140 -23.01 36.01 -17.99
N LEU A 141 -24.17 35.69 -17.41
CA LEU A 141 -24.35 34.54 -16.52
C LEU A 141 -24.02 33.22 -17.22
N ALA A 142 -24.46 33.05 -18.48
CA ALA A 142 -24.16 31.86 -19.26
C ALA A 142 -22.66 31.67 -19.46
N ILE A 143 -21.90 32.74 -19.71
CA ILE A 143 -20.44 32.70 -19.82
C ILE A 143 -19.80 32.29 -18.48
N VAL A 144 -20.20 32.92 -17.38
CA VAL A 144 -19.65 32.61 -16.04
C VAL A 144 -19.94 31.16 -15.63
N VAL A 145 -21.12 30.63 -15.97
CA VAL A 145 -21.48 29.23 -15.72
C VAL A 145 -20.63 28.27 -16.57
N ASP A 146 -20.34 28.62 -17.83
CA ASP A 146 -19.48 27.81 -18.71
C ASP A 146 -18.02 27.78 -18.19
N ASP A 147 -17.50 28.94 -17.74
CA ASP A 147 -16.20 29.05 -17.10
C ASP A 147 -16.12 28.23 -15.80
N TYR A 148 -17.18 28.25 -14.99
CA TYR A 148 -17.28 27.44 -13.76
C TYR A 148 -17.24 25.94 -14.05
N GLU A 149 -17.99 25.46 -15.05
CA GLU A 149 -17.98 24.04 -15.45
C GLU A 149 -16.64 23.63 -16.07
N THR A 150 -15.98 24.54 -16.79
CA THR A 150 -14.62 24.32 -17.30
C THR A 150 -13.63 24.14 -16.14
N LEU A 151 -13.64 25.04 -15.16
CA LEU A 151 -12.79 24.93 -13.97
C LEU A 151 -13.08 23.63 -13.19
N ARG A 152 -14.34 23.23 -13.11
CA ARG A 152 -14.75 21.98 -12.47
C ARG A 152 -14.21 20.75 -13.19
N LEU A 153 -14.19 20.76 -14.52
CA LEU A 153 -13.63 19.68 -15.33
C LEU A 153 -12.11 19.61 -15.16
N GLU A 154 -11.42 20.75 -15.14
CA GLU A 154 -9.98 20.84 -14.89
C GLU A 154 -9.63 20.26 -13.51
N PHE A 155 -10.29 20.73 -12.44
CA PHE A 155 -10.09 20.21 -11.09
C PHE A 155 -10.28 18.70 -11.02
N LYS A 156 -11.34 18.18 -11.66
CA LYS A 156 -11.62 16.74 -11.69
C LYS A 156 -10.51 15.97 -12.41
N THR A 157 -10.04 16.49 -13.55
CA THR A 157 -8.99 15.86 -14.34
C THR A 157 -7.68 15.81 -13.55
N GLU A 158 -7.28 16.91 -12.93
CA GLU A 158 -6.07 16.95 -12.09
C GLU A 158 -6.18 16.01 -10.87
N LEU A 159 -7.35 15.97 -10.23
CA LEU A 159 -7.59 15.05 -9.13
C LEU A 159 -7.53 13.58 -9.56
N GLU A 160 -8.00 13.25 -10.76
CA GLU A 160 -7.89 11.90 -11.34
C GLU A 160 -6.43 11.53 -11.59
N VAL A 161 -5.62 12.43 -12.16
CA VAL A 161 -4.18 12.21 -12.36
C VAL A 161 -3.46 11.89 -11.04
N ILE A 162 -3.73 12.66 -9.98
CA ILE A 162 -3.13 12.43 -8.64
C ILE A 162 -3.57 11.07 -8.07
N LYS A 163 -4.84 10.70 -8.24
CA LYS A 163 -5.36 9.41 -7.77
C LYS A 163 -4.74 8.23 -8.51
N ASP A 164 -4.64 8.32 -9.83
CA ASP A 164 -4.11 7.23 -10.65
C ASP A 164 -2.64 6.98 -10.33
N ALA A 165 -1.84 8.05 -10.22
CA ALA A 165 -0.45 7.95 -9.79
C ALA A 165 -0.32 7.28 -8.41
N PHE A 166 -1.15 7.67 -7.44
CA PHE A 166 -1.15 7.07 -6.11
C PHE A 166 -1.58 5.60 -6.12
N VAL A 167 -2.60 5.23 -6.90
CA VAL A 167 -3.06 3.85 -7.02
C VAL A 167 -1.98 2.96 -7.62
N GLU A 168 -1.32 3.42 -8.67
CA GLU A 168 -0.21 2.72 -9.31
C GLU A 168 0.95 2.52 -8.32
N GLU A 169 1.37 3.58 -7.63
CA GLU A 169 2.42 3.52 -6.63
C GLU A 169 2.09 2.53 -5.49
N ILE A 170 0.87 2.58 -4.96
CA ILE A 170 0.44 1.68 -3.88
C ILE A 170 0.36 0.22 -4.34
N ILE A 171 -0.06 -0.04 -5.58
CA ILE A 171 -0.04 -1.40 -6.15
C ILE A 171 1.40 -1.90 -6.20
N ASN A 172 2.31 -1.10 -6.76
CA ASN A 172 3.72 -1.44 -6.88
C ASN A 172 4.36 -1.69 -5.51
N LEU A 173 4.13 -0.82 -4.53
CA LEU A 173 4.63 -0.98 -3.16
C LEU A 173 4.05 -2.22 -2.46
N LYS A 174 2.76 -2.49 -2.66
CA LYS A 174 2.13 -3.70 -2.09
C LYS A 174 2.65 -4.97 -2.72
N ASP A 175 2.91 -4.97 -4.02
CA ASP A 175 3.44 -6.13 -4.72
C ASP A 175 4.91 -6.35 -4.36
N ALA A 176 5.70 -5.27 -4.23
CA ALA A 176 7.03 -5.33 -3.64
C ALA A 176 6.99 -5.92 -2.21
N LEU A 177 6.08 -5.46 -1.36
CA LEU A 177 5.92 -5.99 0.01
C LEU A 177 5.46 -7.47 0.01
N LYS A 178 4.59 -7.87 -0.92
CA LYS A 178 4.20 -9.29 -1.07
C LYS A 178 5.38 -10.13 -1.53
N LEU A 179 6.16 -9.68 -2.52
CA LEU A 179 7.37 -10.36 -2.97
C LEU A 179 8.41 -10.42 -1.86
N PHE A 180 8.56 -9.35 -1.08
CA PHE A 180 9.42 -9.33 0.09
C PHE A 180 8.96 -10.31 1.18
N ARG A 181 7.64 -10.45 1.37
CA ARG A 181 7.05 -11.39 2.34
C ARG A 181 7.09 -12.85 1.88
N PHE A 182 6.87 -13.11 0.60
CA PHE A 182 6.60 -14.44 0.05
C PHE A 182 7.64 -14.95 -0.95
N GLY A 183 8.43 -14.09 -1.58
CA GLY A 183 9.47 -14.46 -2.54
C GLY A 183 10.50 -15.42 -1.95
N PHE A 184 10.73 -15.34 -0.63
CA PHE A 184 11.56 -16.31 0.09
C PHE A 184 10.91 -17.67 0.27
N ARG A 185 9.58 -17.74 0.40
CA ARG A 185 8.85 -19.01 0.54
C ARG A 185 8.87 -19.80 -0.77
N PHE A 186 8.70 -19.17 -1.92
CA PHE A 186 8.58 -19.86 -3.22
C PHE A 186 9.90 -20.30 -3.85
N LYS A 187 11.04 -19.65 -3.57
CA LYS A 187 12.35 -20.10 -4.06
C LYS A 187 12.87 -21.36 -3.35
N HIS A 188 12.40 -21.66 -2.14
CA HIS A 188 12.96 -22.73 -1.31
C HIS A 188 11.93 -23.69 -0.68
N GLY A 189 10.62 -23.46 -0.87
CA GLY A 189 9.55 -24.37 -0.47
C GLY A 189 8.40 -24.40 -1.48
N SER A 190 8.12 -25.59 -2.01
CA SER A 190 6.93 -26.01 -2.77
C SER A 190 6.30 -25.04 -3.78
N SER A 191 6.29 -25.46 -5.06
CA SER A 191 5.36 -24.97 -6.07
C SER A 191 3.92 -25.14 -5.60
N VAL A 192 3.30 -24.06 -5.12
CA VAL A 192 1.84 -23.99 -5.03
C VAL A 192 1.39 -23.24 -6.27
N GLU A 193 0.91 -23.99 -7.26
CA GLU A 193 0.19 -23.43 -8.39
C GLU A 193 -1.03 -22.68 -7.87
N PHE A 194 -1.03 -21.35 -8.03
CA PHE A 194 -2.25 -20.57 -7.87
C PHE A 194 -3.13 -20.86 -9.07
N ASN A 195 -3.96 -21.89 -8.97
CA ASN A 195 -5.10 -22.06 -9.86
C ASN A 195 -6.08 -20.93 -9.51
N ARG A 196 -6.08 -19.85 -10.32
CA ARG A 196 -7.12 -18.82 -10.25
C ARG A 196 -8.36 -19.36 -10.99
N PRO A 197 -9.58 -19.24 -10.42
CA PRO A 197 -10.80 -19.35 -11.19
C PRO A 197 -10.94 -18.19 -12.19
#